data_AF-A0A0F9FYW2-F1
#
_entry.id   AF-A0A0F9FYW2-F1
#
_cell.length_a   1.000
_cell.length_b   1.000
_cell.length_c   1.000
_cell.angle_alpha   90.00
_cell.angle_beta   90.00
_cell.angle_gamma   90.00
#
_symmetry.space_group_name_H-M   'P 1'
#
loop_
_entity.id
_entity.type
_entity.pdbx_description
1 polymer ?
#
loop_
_entity_poly.entity_id
_entity_poly.type
_entity_poly.pdbx_seq_one_letter_code
_entity_poly.pdbx_strand_id
1 'polypeptide(L)'
;IQTWFNAACKFYLDVVRAGNVPIVYRDGTVTNPVATGAQLIIYLEEETGSTLAAGKFFLGTSKTNLIQSMTGTVIAGVSVDNVLNPFTTLVSGVKYYWQFRPDVADGCEGADSGIYSFYAT
;
A
#
# COMPACT_ATOMS: atom_id res chain seq x y z
N ILE A 1 8.22 -12.75 15.12
CA ILE A 1 8.32 -12.10 13.79
C ILE A 1 6.99 -12.30 13.07
N GLN A 2 6.30 -11.22 12.70
CA GLN A 2 5.13 -11.29 11.84
C GLN A 2 5.60 -11.23 10.38
N THR A 3 5.20 -12.20 9.56
CA THR A 3 5.47 -12.19 8.12
C THR A 3 4.53 -11.21 7.43
N TRP A 4 4.82 -10.86 6.17
CA TRP A 4 3.91 -10.08 5.33
C TRP A 4 2.52 -10.72 5.27
N PHE A 5 2.46 -12.04 5.05
CA PHE A 5 1.21 -12.79 4.96
C PHE A 5 0.43 -12.75 6.28
N ASN A 6 1.12 -12.92 7.42
CA ASN A 6 0.49 -12.86 8.73
C ASN A 6 -0.05 -11.45 9.07
N ALA A 7 0.50 -10.39 8.46
CA ALA A 7 -0.04 -9.04 8.59
C ALA A 7 -1.30 -8.86 7.76
N ALA A 8 -1.25 -9.23 6.47
CA ALA A 8 -2.40 -9.14 5.57
C ALA A 8 -3.60 -9.95 6.09
N CYS A 9 -3.40 -11.20 6.53
CA CYS A 9 -4.47 -12.01 7.12
C CYS A 9 -5.05 -11.40 8.40
N LYS A 10 -4.20 -10.82 9.26
CA LYS A 10 -4.66 -10.19 10.50
C LYS A 10 -5.55 -8.97 10.18
N PHE A 11 -5.10 -8.08 9.30
CA PHE A 11 -5.86 -6.88 8.93
C PHE A 11 -7.18 -7.23 8.25
N TYR A 12 -7.15 -8.22 7.34
CA TYR A 12 -8.37 -8.77 6.76
C TYR A 12 -9.37 -9.22 7.85
N LEU A 13 -8.93 -10.02 8.83
CA LEU A 13 -9.80 -10.54 9.89
C LEU A 13 -10.31 -9.44 10.84
N ASP A 14 -9.48 -8.44 11.15
CA ASP A 14 -9.86 -7.31 12.00
C ASP A 14 -10.96 -6.46 11.34
N VAL A 15 -10.86 -6.24 10.03
CA VAL A 15 -11.85 -5.50 9.22
C VAL A 15 -13.17 -6.26 9.14
N VAL A 16 -13.14 -7.58 8.91
CA VAL A 16 -14.34 -8.43 8.98
C VAL A 16 -15.00 -8.29 10.36
N ARG A 17 -14.22 -8.35 11.44
CA ARG A 17 -14.74 -8.22 12.80
C ARG A 17 -15.35 -6.85 13.07
N ALA A 18 -14.84 -5.80 12.44
CA ALA A 18 -15.37 -4.43 12.55
C ALA A 18 -16.65 -4.21 11.72
N GLY A 19 -17.05 -5.17 10.87
CA GLY A 19 -18.19 -5.03 9.96
C GLY A 19 -17.89 -4.23 8.70
N ASN A 20 -16.60 -4.01 8.41
CA ASN A 20 -16.13 -3.34 7.20
C ASN A 20 -15.90 -4.37 6.07
N VAL A 21 -15.60 -3.89 4.86
CA VAL A 21 -15.36 -4.74 3.69
C VAL A 21 -13.90 -5.17 3.64
N PRO A 22 -13.59 -6.47 3.75
CA PRO A 22 -12.22 -6.92 3.76
C PRO A 22 -11.64 -6.96 2.34
N ILE A 23 -10.37 -6.58 2.20
CA ILE A 23 -9.62 -6.63 0.94
C ILE A 23 -8.22 -7.17 1.24
N VAL A 24 -7.70 -7.98 0.32
CA VAL A 24 -6.27 -8.31 0.31
C VAL A 24 -5.56 -7.51 -0.78
N TYR A 25 -4.51 -6.81 -0.39
CA TYR A 25 -3.63 -6.10 -1.31
C TYR A 25 -2.42 -6.96 -1.60
N ARG A 26 -2.27 -7.40 -2.85
CA ARG A 26 -1.22 -8.37 -3.24
C ARG A 26 -0.29 -7.82 -4.30
N ASP A 27 0.82 -8.55 -4.48
CA ASP A 27 1.76 -8.32 -5.58
C ASP A 27 2.29 -6.86 -5.66
N GLY A 28 2.55 -6.28 -4.49
CA GLY A 28 3.13 -4.95 -4.35
C GLY A 28 4.48 -4.85 -5.05
N THR A 29 4.54 -4.04 -6.11
CA THR A 29 5.68 -3.94 -7.02
C THR A 29 6.15 -2.49 -7.16
N VAL A 30 7.44 -2.31 -7.43
CA VAL A 30 8.06 -1.00 -7.72
C VAL A 30 8.54 -1.02 -9.16
N THR A 31 7.95 -0.18 -10.02
CA THR A 31 8.21 -0.22 -11.48
C THR A 31 9.34 0.72 -11.91
N ASN A 32 9.60 1.78 -11.15
CA ASN A 32 10.65 2.75 -11.44
C ASN A 32 11.37 3.14 -10.15
N PRO A 33 12.29 2.34 -9.59
CA PRO A 33 12.84 2.55 -8.25
C PRO A 33 13.82 3.73 -8.16
N VAL A 34 13.71 4.76 -9.00
CA VAL A 34 14.64 5.89 -9.02
C VAL A 34 14.37 6.90 -7.91
N ALA A 35 15.44 7.54 -7.44
CA ALA A 35 15.38 8.50 -6.33
C ALA A 35 14.36 9.65 -6.54
N THR A 36 14.14 10.04 -7.79
CA THR A 36 13.31 11.18 -8.19
C THR A 36 11.98 10.78 -8.85
N GLY A 37 11.56 9.51 -8.73
CA GLY A 37 10.41 9.03 -9.50
C GLY A 37 9.91 7.65 -9.10
N ALA A 38 10.03 7.28 -7.81
CA ALA A 38 9.61 5.97 -7.35
C ALA A 38 8.10 5.76 -7.49
N GLN A 39 7.75 4.79 -8.34
CA GLN A 39 6.39 4.35 -8.65
C GLN A 39 6.10 3.01 -8.00
N LEU A 40 5.00 2.95 -7.26
CA LEU A 40 4.48 1.81 -6.54
C LEU A 40 3.16 1.40 -7.19
N ILE A 41 2.94 0.09 -7.28
CA ILE A 41 1.68 -0.51 -7.69
C ILE A 41 1.33 -1.65 -6.73
N ILE A 42 0.05 -1.82 -6.44
CA ILE A 42 -0.47 -2.96 -5.69
C ILE A 42 -1.80 -3.42 -6.28
N TYR A 43 -2.06 -4.72 -6.29
CA TYR A 43 -3.26 -5.30 -6.90
C TYR A 43 -4.32 -5.62 -5.84
N LEU A 44 -5.57 -5.45 -6.24
CA LEU A 44 -6.74 -5.62 -5.38
C LEU A 44 -7.29 -7.04 -5.50
N GLU A 45 -7.53 -7.67 -4.36
CA GLU A 45 -8.35 -8.88 -4.23
C GLU A 45 -9.51 -8.57 -3.30
N GLU A 46 -10.59 -8.10 -3.90
CA GLU A 46 -11.83 -7.73 -3.21
C GLU A 46 -12.82 -8.88 -3.29
N GLU A 47 -13.49 -9.20 -2.17
CA GLU A 47 -14.60 -10.15 -2.21
C GLU A 47 -15.84 -9.55 -2.89
N THR A 48 -16.03 -8.25 -2.68
CA THR A 48 -17.08 -7.44 -3.31
C THR A 48 -16.39 -6.43 -4.21
N GLY A 49 -16.57 -6.58 -5.53
CA GLY A 49 -15.81 -5.80 -6.50
C GLY A 49 -16.03 -4.29 -6.35
N SER A 50 -14.92 -3.54 -6.42
CA SER A 50 -14.85 -2.08 -6.49
C SER A 50 -15.34 -1.33 -5.24
N THR A 51 -15.01 -1.83 -4.05
CA THR A 51 -15.38 -1.17 -2.78
C THR A 51 -14.37 -0.11 -2.38
N LEU A 52 -13.09 -0.32 -2.69
CA LEU A 52 -12.04 0.67 -2.41
C LEU A 52 -12.25 1.94 -3.23
N ALA A 53 -12.44 3.07 -2.56
CA ALA A 53 -12.60 4.38 -3.20
C ALA A 53 -11.29 5.18 -3.17
N ALA A 54 -10.54 5.12 -2.06
CA ALA A 54 -9.31 5.90 -1.90
C ALA A 54 -8.31 5.27 -0.93
N GLY A 55 -7.04 5.65 -1.09
CA GLY A 55 -6.00 5.32 -0.13
C GLY A 55 -4.66 5.93 -0.49
N LYS A 56 -3.67 5.69 0.38
CA LYS A 56 -2.33 6.26 0.28
C LYS A 56 -1.26 5.19 0.39
N PHE A 57 -0.18 5.37 -0.34
CA PHE A 57 1.08 4.69 -0.08
C PHE A 57 1.86 5.46 0.99
N PHE A 58 2.24 4.78 2.06
CA PHE A 58 3.12 5.28 3.10
C PHE A 58 4.51 4.71 2.90
N LEU A 59 5.55 5.53 3.04
CA LEU A 59 6.94 5.19 2.74
C LEU A 59 7.88 5.71 3.84
N GLY A 60 8.93 4.95 4.17
CA GLY A 60 9.99 5.40 5.08
C GLY A 60 11.20 4.47 5.09
N THR A 61 12.23 4.83 5.85
CA THR A 61 13.48 4.07 5.95
C THR A 61 13.43 2.97 7.02
N SER A 62 12.31 2.81 7.71
CA SER A 62 12.08 1.71 8.66
C SER A 62 10.64 1.20 8.59
N LYS A 63 10.43 -0.06 8.97
CA LYS A 63 9.09 -0.69 8.98
C LYS A 63 8.11 -0.07 9.97
N THR A 64 8.59 0.67 10.96
CA THR A 64 7.78 1.26 12.04
C THR A 64 7.61 2.77 11.88
N ASN A 65 8.30 3.39 10.93
CA ASN A 65 8.25 4.84 10.72
C ASN A 65 8.16 5.15 9.22
N LEU A 66 6.93 5.11 8.70
CA LEU A 66 6.59 5.46 7.32
C LEU A 66 6.12 6.92 7.29
N ILE A 67 7.06 7.85 7.11
CA ILE A 67 6.87 9.29 7.31
C ILE A 67 6.36 10.03 6.07
N GLN A 68 6.61 9.49 4.87
CA GLN A 68 6.14 10.07 3.62
C GLN A 68 4.86 9.39 3.21
N SER A 69 3.95 10.12 2.57
CA SER A 69 2.73 9.54 2.00
C SER A 69 2.41 10.15 0.64
N MET A 70 1.91 9.32 -0.28
CA MET A 70 1.40 9.75 -1.57
C MET A 70 0.03 9.12 -1.83
N THR A 71 -0.91 9.90 -2.35
CA THR A 71 -2.22 9.41 -2.76
C THR A 71 -2.09 8.41 -3.90
N GLY A 72 -2.75 7.27 -3.77
CA GLY A 72 -2.89 6.29 -4.83
C GLY A 72 -4.03 6.64 -5.77
N THR A 73 -3.86 6.33 -7.05
CA THR A 73 -4.90 6.32 -8.07
C THR A 73 -5.51 4.92 -8.09
N VAL A 74 -6.78 4.81 -7.70
CA VAL A 74 -7.48 3.52 -7.67
C VAL A 74 -8.04 3.19 -9.04
N ILE A 75 -7.65 2.04 -9.58
CA ILE A 75 -8.29 1.39 -10.73
C ILE A 75 -9.23 0.34 -10.14
N ALA A 76 -10.52 0.67 -10.12
CA ALA A 76 -11.57 -0.11 -9.46
C ALA A 76 -11.51 -1.60 -9.85
N GLY A 77 -11.44 -2.49 -8.85
CA GLY A 77 -11.37 -3.94 -9.03
C GLY A 77 -10.05 -4.47 -9.62
N VAL A 78 -9.02 -3.64 -9.78
CA VAL A 78 -7.76 -4.03 -10.42
C VAL A 78 -6.56 -3.73 -9.54
N SER A 79 -6.26 -2.45 -9.31
CA SER A 79 -5.01 -2.03 -8.68
C SER A 79 -5.07 -0.62 -8.12
N VAL A 80 -4.05 -0.27 -7.35
CA VAL A 80 -3.74 1.12 -6.99
C VAL A 80 -2.31 1.40 -7.40
N ASP A 81 -2.06 2.57 -7.98
CA ASP A 81 -0.72 3.03 -8.33
C ASP A 81 -0.51 4.52 -7.96
N ASN A 82 0.74 4.98 -7.93
CA ASN A 82 1.05 6.41 -7.78
C ASN A 82 1.78 6.98 -9.01
N VAL A 83 1.49 6.49 -10.22
CA VAL A 83 2.19 6.91 -11.44
C VAL A 83 2.08 8.42 -11.66
N LEU A 84 0.94 9.01 -11.35
CA LEU A 84 0.70 10.46 -11.47
C LEU A 84 1.37 11.29 -10.37
N ASN A 85 1.73 10.68 -9.24
CA ASN A 85 2.33 11.35 -8.07
C ASN A 85 3.43 10.46 -7.45
N PRO A 86 4.56 10.24 -8.17
CA PRO A 86 5.63 9.39 -7.69
C PRO A 86 6.37 10.04 -6.50
N PHE A 87 7.10 9.24 -5.72
CA PHE A 87 8.00 9.79 -4.71
C PHE A 87 9.26 10.34 -5.37
N THR A 88 9.57 11.61 -5.12
CA THR A 88 10.62 12.35 -5.84
C THR A 88 11.81 12.80 -4.99
N THR A 89 11.78 12.54 -3.68
CA THR A 89 12.74 13.06 -2.69
C THR A 89 13.49 11.95 -1.96
N LEU A 90 13.74 10.83 -2.65
CA LEU A 90 14.44 9.70 -2.07
C LEU A 90 15.96 9.83 -2.23
N VAL A 91 16.71 9.04 -1.47
CA VAL A 91 18.17 9.00 -1.52
C VAL A 91 18.60 7.71 -2.22
N SER A 92 19.37 7.83 -3.29
CA SER A 92 19.93 6.67 -4.02
C SER A 92 20.78 5.79 -3.08
N GLY A 93 20.66 4.47 -3.25
CA GLY A 93 21.28 3.45 -2.41
C GLY A 93 20.57 3.19 -1.07
N VAL A 94 19.58 3.99 -0.69
CA VAL A 94 18.84 3.80 0.57
C VAL A 94 17.68 2.81 0.38
N LYS A 95 17.52 1.92 1.36
CA LYS A 95 16.38 1.01 1.44
C LYS A 95 15.17 1.74 2.00
N TYR A 96 14.05 1.63 1.29
CA TYR A 96 12.76 2.11 1.74
C TYR A 96 11.79 0.96 1.94
N TYR A 97 10.90 1.14 2.91
CA TYR A 97 9.77 0.28 3.23
C TYR A 97 8.48 1.03 2.91
N TRP A 98 7.47 0.33 2.43
CA TRP A 98 6.18 0.95 2.15
C TRP A 98 4.99 0.05 2.44
N GLN A 99 3.83 0.69 2.61
CA GLN A 99 2.55 0.05 2.88
C GLN A 99 1.44 0.87 2.22
N PHE A 100 0.50 0.20 1.56
CA PHE A 100 -0.74 0.83 1.14
C PHE A 100 -1.75 0.78 2.29
N ARG A 101 -2.48 1.89 2.50
CA ARG A 101 -3.54 1.98 3.50
C ARG A 101 -4.76 2.68 2.90
N PRO A 102 -5.96 2.08 2.99
CA PRO A 102 -7.21 2.76 2.66
C PRO A 102 -7.39 4.03 3.49
N ASP A 103 -8.04 5.04 2.93
CA ASP A 103 -8.33 6.28 3.64
C ASP A 103 -9.41 6.08 4.72
N VAL A 104 -9.45 6.98 5.70
CA VAL A 104 -10.48 6.99 6.75
C VAL A 104 -11.86 7.16 6.10
N ALA A 105 -12.85 6.44 6.63
CA ALA A 105 -14.23 6.36 6.11
C ALA A 105 -14.38 5.64 4.75
N ASP A 106 -13.31 5.06 4.20
CA ASP A 106 -13.43 4.08 3.12
C ASP A 106 -14.08 2.79 3.65
N GLY A 107 -14.86 2.09 2.82
CA GLY A 107 -15.51 0.84 3.22
C GLY A 107 -14.51 -0.25 3.65
N CYS A 108 -13.25 -0.08 3.26
CA CYS A 108 -12.15 -0.99 3.54
C CYS A 108 -11.13 -0.42 4.54
N GLU A 109 -11.49 0.64 5.26
CA GLU A 109 -10.67 1.24 6.31
C GLU A 109 -10.12 0.16 7.27
N GLY A 110 -8.80 0.17 7.48
CA GLY A 110 -8.08 -0.78 8.33
C GLY A 110 -7.57 -2.04 7.61
N ALA A 111 -7.96 -2.28 6.36
CA ALA A 111 -7.43 -3.36 5.53
C ALA A 111 -6.05 -2.98 4.97
N ASP A 112 -5.06 -2.69 5.81
CA ASP A 112 -3.76 -2.28 5.31
C ASP A 112 -3.07 -3.42 4.54
N SER A 113 -2.26 -3.07 3.53
CA SER A 113 -1.38 -4.05 2.92
C SER A 113 -0.34 -4.55 3.92
N GLY A 114 0.31 -5.68 3.62
CA GLY A 114 1.58 -5.96 4.27
C GLY A 114 2.67 -4.95 3.85
N ILE A 115 3.81 -4.98 4.54
CA ILE A 115 4.93 -4.05 4.27
C ILE A 115 5.87 -4.62 3.22
N TYR A 116 6.12 -3.85 2.17
CA TYR A 116 7.05 -4.14 1.07
C TYR A 116 8.33 -3.30 1.21
N SER A 117 9.35 -3.57 0.38
CA SER A 117 10.59 -2.77 0.38
C SER A 117 11.31 -2.76 -0.96
N PHE A 118 12.05 -1.70 -1.22
CA PHE A 118 12.96 -1.58 -2.37
C PHE A 118 14.19 -0.72 -2.00
N TYR A 119 15.21 -0.72 -2.86
CA TYR A 119 16.31 0.24 -2.80
C TYR A 119 16.08 1.31 -3.85
N ALA A 120 16.18 2.58 -3.46
CA ALA A 120 16.16 3.66 -4.42
C ALA A 120 17.46 3.64 -5.25
N THR A 121 17.37 3.80 -6.56
CA THR A 121 18.50 3.85 -7.50
C THR A 121 18.74 5.26 -8.03
#